data_AF-A0A221KAU1-F1
#
_entry.id   AF-A0A221KAU1-F1
#
_cell.length_a   1.000
_cell.length_b   1.000
_cell.length_c   1.000
_cell.angle_alpha   90.00
_cell.angle_beta   90.00
_cell.angle_gamma   90.00
#
_symmetry.space_group_name_H-M   'P 1'
#
loop_
_entity.id
_entity.type
_entity.pdbx_description
1 polymer ?
#
loop_
_entity_poly.entity_id
_entity_poly.type
_entity_poly.pdbx_seq_one_letter_code
_entity_poly.pdbx_strand_id
1 'polypeptide(L)' 'MTQKFDMSCSTVTGLDKDVVSFERMGVRGEMEIAPDYIEVRASFNMLLAPLKDQIAKGVQQQLEVSINKEMNRAEA' A
#
# COMPACT_ATOMS: atom_id res chain seq x y z
N MET A 1 -2.11 13.74 16.64
CA MET A 1 -3.25 14.24 15.85
C MET A 1 -3.03 13.82 14.41
N THR A 2 -3.83 12.89 13.90
CA THR A 2 -3.67 12.38 12.52
C THR A 2 -4.30 13.38 11.56
N GLN A 3 -3.46 14.09 10.82
CA GLN A 3 -3.88 15.02 9.78
C GLN A 3 -4.45 14.19 8.63
N LYS A 4 -5.77 14.24 8.41
CA LYS A 4 -6.40 13.71 7.19
C LYS A 4 -5.97 14.62 6.05
N PHE A 5 -4.81 14.32 5.47
CA PHE A 5 -4.44 14.85 4.18
C PHE A 5 -5.53 14.47 3.18
N ASP A 6 -5.86 15.38 2.27
CA ASP A 6 -6.93 15.33 1.26
C ASP A 6 -6.94 14.00 0.46
N MET A 7 -7.50 12.96 1.07
CA MET A 7 -7.46 11.57 0.59
C MET A 7 -8.90 11.08 0.57
N SER A 8 -9.42 10.88 -0.63
CA SER A 8 -10.72 10.24 -0.80
C SER A 8 -10.56 8.75 -0.55
N CYS A 9 -11.42 8.20 0.31
CA CYS A 9 -11.45 6.78 0.64
C CYS A 9 -12.89 6.29 0.53
N SER A 10 -13.08 5.15 -0.13
CA SER A 10 -14.36 4.44 -0.20
C SER A 10 -14.19 2.97 0.09
N THR A 11 -15.21 2.37 0.68
CA THR A 11 -15.24 0.94 1.00
C THR A 11 -16.45 0.32 0.33
N VAL A 12 -16.24 -0.84 -0.30
CA VAL A 12 -17.30 -1.70 -0.82
C VAL A 12 -17.17 -3.05 -0.12
N THR A 13 -18.20 -3.40 0.65
CA THR A 13 -18.29 -4.72 1.29
C THR A 13 -18.93 -5.71 0.33
N GLY A 14 -18.25 -6.83 0.10
CA GLY A 14 -18.72 -7.92 -0.75
C GLY A 14 -19.00 -9.19 0.06
N LEU A 15 -19.54 -10.21 -0.60
CA LEU A 15 -19.81 -11.50 0.04
C LEU A 15 -18.52 -12.27 0.37
N ASP A 16 -17.57 -12.24 -0.56
CA ASP A 16 -16.33 -13.02 -0.46
C ASP A 16 -15.10 -12.15 -0.16
N LYS A 17 -15.22 -10.84 -0.37
CA LYS A 17 -14.13 -9.89 -0.21
C LYS A 17 -14.62 -8.45 -0.05
N ASP A 18 -13.83 -7.67 0.66
CA ASP A 18 -13.98 -6.23 0.80
C ASP A 18 -12.96 -5.49 -0.06
N VAL A 19 -13.36 -4.34 -0.60
CA VAL A 19 -12.46 -3.47 -1.37
C VAL A 19 -12.43 -2.08 -0.75
N VAL A 20 -11.24 -1.62 -0.39
CA VAL A 20 -10.97 -0.25 0.02
C VAL A 20 -10.26 0.47 -1.11
N SER A 21 -10.92 1.47 -1.69
CA SER A 21 -10.32 2.34 -2.71
C SER A 21 -9.84 3.63 -2.06
N PHE A 22 -8.62 4.05 -2.37
CA PHE A 22 -8.06 5.31 -1.91
C PHE A 22 -7.47 6.10 -3.08
N GLU A 23 -7.69 7.41 -3.07
CA GLU A 23 -7.12 8.31 -4.07
C GLU A 23 -6.63 9.59 -3.40
N ARG A 24 -5.45 10.02 -3.83
CA ARG A 24 -4.83 11.28 -3.43
C ARG A 24 -3.95 11.72 -4.58
N MET A 25 -3.98 13.01 -4.95
CA MET A 25 -3.16 13.64 -5.99
C MET A 25 -1.88 12.86 -6.35
N GLY A 26 -1.87 12.17 -7.47
CA GLY A 26 -0.69 11.37 -7.84
C GLY A 26 -0.89 9.87 -7.78
N VAL A 27 -1.78 9.38 -6.93
CA VAL A 27 -1.83 8.00 -6.47
C VAL A 27 -3.29 7.57 -6.35
N ARG A 28 -3.63 6.48 -7.03
CA ARG A 28 -4.86 5.74 -6.82
C ARG A 28 -4.49 4.33 -6.41
N GLY A 29 -5.10 3.82 -5.35
CA GLY A 29 -4.90 2.44 -4.95
C GLY A 29 -6.17 1.76 -4.51
N GLU A 30 -6.12 0.44 -4.54
CA GLU A 30 -7.18 -0.47 -4.12
C GLU A 30 -6.54 -1.52 -3.21
N MET A 31 -7.17 -1.75 -2.06
CA MET A 31 -6.83 -2.83 -1.15
C MET A 31 -8.00 -3.81 -1.14
N GLU A 32 -7.73 -5.02 -1.59
CA GLU A 32 -8.66 -6.13 -1.58
C GLU A 32 -8.37 -7.02 -0.38
N ILE A 33 -9.42 -7.33 0.38
CA ILE A 33 -9.33 -8.11 1.62
C ILE A 33 -10.28 -9.30 1.49
N ALA A 34 -9.72 -10.51 1.54
CA ALA A 34 -10.46 -11.76 1.55
C ALA A 34 -10.02 -12.62 2.75
N PRO A 35 -10.71 -13.74 3.06
CA PRO A 35 -10.34 -14.59 4.20
C PRO A 35 -8.92 -15.15 4.14
N ASP A 36 -8.36 -15.32 2.94
CA ASP A 36 -7.09 -15.99 2.67
C ASP A 36 -6.00 -15.08 2.08
N TYR A 37 -6.33 -13.83 1.71
CA TYR A 37 -5.33 -12.87 1.24
C TYR A 37 -5.69 -11.41 1.52
N ILE A 38 -4.64 -10.59 1.48
CA ILE A 38 -4.73 -9.14 1.36
C ILE A 38 -3.88 -8.74 0.17
N GLU A 39 -4.47 -8.05 -0.81
CA GLU A 39 -3.76 -7.56 -1.97
C GLU A 39 -3.86 -6.04 -2.05
N VAL A 40 -2.72 -5.36 -2.20
CA VAL A 40 -2.67 -3.91 -2.35
C VAL A 40 -2.15 -3.56 -3.73
N ARG A 41 -2.97 -2.89 -4.53
CA ARG A 41 -2.59 -2.36 -5.85
C ARG A 41 -2.55 -0.85 -5.76
N ALA A 42 -1.45 -0.25 -6.18
CA ALA A 42 -1.32 1.20 -6.28
C ALA A 42 -0.82 1.59 -7.66
N SER A 43 -1.52 2.53 -8.28
CA SER A 43 -1.17 3.14 -9.55
C SER A 43 -0.81 4.60 -9.33
N PHE A 44 0.38 4.97 -9.78
CA PHE A 44 0.82 6.34 -9.78
C PHE A 44 0.43 7.00 -11.12
N ASN A 45 -0.09 8.22 -11.09
CA ASN A 45 -0.39 8.96 -12.30
C ASN A 45 0.91 9.41 -13.01
N MET A 46 0.79 9.84 -14.27
CA MET A 46 1.91 10.07 -15.20
C MET A 46 3.04 10.96 -14.68
N LEU A 47 2.79 11.84 -13.69
CA LEU A 47 3.83 12.69 -13.09
C LEU A 47 4.93 11.90 -12.36
N LEU A 48 4.59 10.71 -11.87
CA LEU A 48 5.52 9.82 -11.14
C LEU A 48 5.97 8.61 -11.97
N ALA A 49 5.49 8.47 -13.21
CA ALA A 49 5.92 7.41 -14.11
C ALA A 49 7.45 7.35 -14.28
N PRO A 50 8.19 8.48 -14.39
CA PRO A 50 9.66 8.45 -14.44
C PRO A 50 10.32 7.96 -13.14
N LEU A 51 9.60 7.99 -12.01
CA LEU A 51 10.09 7.61 -10.69
C LEU A 51 9.62 6.22 -10.25
N LYS A 52 8.81 5.53 -11.06
CA LYS A 52 8.23 4.21 -10.74
C LYS A 52 9.26 3.20 -10.23
N ASP A 53 10.40 3.08 -10.92
CA ASP A 53 11.44 2.11 -10.55
C ASP A 53 12.15 2.49 -9.25
N GLN A 54 12.33 3.79 -9.00
CA GLN A 54 12.91 4.28 -7.75
C GLN A 54 11.97 4.06 -6.56
N ILE A 55 10.66 4.24 -6.77
CA ILE A 55 9.63 3.97 -5.75
C ILE A 55 9.57 2.48 -5.44
N ALA A 56 9.52 1.61 -6.46
CA ALA A 56 9.49 0.16 -6.27
C ALA A 56 10.73 -0.33 -5.51
N LYS A 57 11.92 0.15 -5.91
CA LYS A 57 13.17 -0.17 -5.23
C LYS A 57 13.20 0.32 -3.78
N GLY A 58 12.72 1.54 -3.54
CA GLY A 58 12.64 2.10 -2.19
C GLY A 58 11.70 1.31 -1.28
N VAL A 59 10.53 0.89 -1.79
CA VAL A 59 9.57 0.07 -1.05
C VAL A 59 10.15 -1.32 -0.73
N GLN A 60 10.76 -1.98 -1.71
CA GLN A 60 11.41 -3.28 -1.48
C GLN A 60 12.50 -3.19 -0.40
N GLN A 61 13.37 -2.18 -0.49
CA GLN A 61 14.43 -1.98 0.50
C GLN A 61 13.87 -1.73 1.91
N GLN A 62 12.83 -0.90 2.03
CA GLN A 62 12.20 -0.65 3.33
C GLN A 62 11.52 -1.90 3.89
N LEU A 63 10.89 -2.70 3.03
CA LEU A 63 10.26 -3.97 3.43
C LEU A 63 11.31 -4.99 3.89
N GLU A 64 12.40 -5.16 3.14
CA GLU A 64 13.52 -6.03 3.53
C GLU A 64 14.12 -5.62 4.87
N VAL A 65 14.37 -4.32 5.07
CA VAL A 65 14.88 -3.80 6.35
C VAL A 65 13.91 -4.10 7.49
N SER A 66 12.61 -3.94 7.25
CA SER A 66 11.58 -4.16 8.27
C SER A 66 11.47 -5.64 8.63
N ILE A 67 11.46 -6.53 7.64
CA ILE A 67 11.45 -7.99 7.84
C ILE A 67 12.71 -8.44 8.59
N ASN A 68 13.89 -8.02 8.14
CA ASN A 68 15.15 -8.40 8.79
C ASN A 68 15.22 -7.88 10.23
N LYS A 69 14.71 -6.67 10.49
CA LYS A 69 14.65 -6.13 11.85
C LYS A 69 13.77 -6.95 12.77
N GLU A 70 12.61 -7.41 12.31
CA GLU A 70 11.71 -8.23 13.11
C GLU A 70 12.23 -9.68 13.25
N MET A 71 12.85 -10.25 12.20
CA MET A 71 13.53 -11.55 12.29
C MET A 71 14.68 -11.54 13.30
N ASN A 72 15.54 -10.52 13.25
CA ASN A 72 16.67 -10.38 14.20
C ASN A 72 16.21 -10.11 15.64
N ARG A 73 14.99 -9.61 15.84
CA ARG A 73 14.37 -9.49 17.18
C ARG A 73 13.79 -10.80 17.68
N ALA A 74 13.38 -11.69 16.79
CA ALA A 74 12.86 -13.01 17.16
C ALA A 74 13.98 -14.00 17.52
N GLU A 75 15.22 -13.73 17.10
CA GLU A 75 16.42 -14.55 17.36
C GLU A 75 17.25 -14.08 18.57
N ALA A 76 16.84 -13.00 19.26
CA ALA A 76 17.52 -12.39 20.42
C ALA A 76 16.70 -12.55 21.70
#